data_AF-A0A6C0B7R8-F1
#
_entry.id   AF-A0A6C0B7R8-F1
#
_cell.length_a   1.000
_cell.length_b   1.000
_cell.length_c   1.000
_cell.angle_alpha   90.00
_cell.angle_beta   90.00
_cell.angle_gamma   90.00
#
_symmetry.space_group_name_H-M   'P 1'
#
loop_
_entity.id
_entity.type
_entity.pdbx_description
1 polymer ?
#
loop_
_entity_poly.entity_id
_entity_poly.type
_entity_poly.pdbx_seq_one_letter_code
_entity_poly.pdbx_strand_id
1 'polypeptide(L)'
;MSEELNKAKAIYDGLQLDIQIYLMEEYIEPQLRGDDLIKEFNILIESEECQRLDYSGLLDTVRKIINNPTALAQMCKLNPIRFKEVYEQHFIKKVNYYWRVSCPYTSMCMKLVMLKWH
;
A
#
# COMPACT_ATOMS: atom_id res chain seq x y z
N MET A 1 -12.90 -14.83 19.90
CA MET A 1 -12.75 -13.36 19.75
C MET A 1 -12.09 -12.82 21.01
N SER A 2 -11.15 -11.88 20.88
CA SER A 2 -10.49 -11.28 22.04
C SER A 2 -11.47 -10.42 22.84
N GLU A 3 -11.24 -10.30 24.15
CA GLU A 3 -12.08 -9.50 25.05
C GLU A 3 -12.11 -8.02 24.65
N GLU A 4 -11.03 -7.52 24.05
CA GLU A 4 -10.93 -6.17 23.51
C GLU A 4 -11.85 -5.95 22.30
N LEU A 5 -11.98 -6.94 21.42
CA LEU A 5 -12.85 -6.85 20.25
C LEU A 5 -14.33 -6.74 20.67
N ASN A 6 -14.71 -7.48 21.72
CA ASN A 6 -16.07 -7.39 22.27
C ASN A 6 -16.34 -6.02 22.90
N LYS A 7 -15.36 -5.43 23.59
CA LYS A 7 -15.47 -4.06 24.15
C LYS A 7 -15.58 -3.01 23.05
N ALA A 8 -14.74 -3.08 22.02
CA ALA A 8 -14.79 -2.16 20.88
C ALA A 8 -16.15 -2.23 20.16
N LYS A 9 -16.66 -3.45 19.96
CA LYS A 9 -17.99 -3.65 19.36
C LYS A 9 -19.10 -3.03 20.20
N ALA A 10 -19.12 -3.26 21.52
CA ALA A 10 -20.14 -2.68 22.39
C ALA A 10 -20.12 -1.14 22.40
N ILE A 11 -18.93 -0.53 22.30
CA ILE A 11 -18.79 0.93 22.17
C ILE A 11 -19.37 1.40 20.82
N TYR A 12 -18.98 0.74 19.72
CA TYR A 12 -19.44 1.10 18.38
C TYR A 12 -20.97 0.97 18.24
N ASP A 13 -21.52 -0.17 18.67
CA ASP A 13 -22.95 -0.47 18.60
C ASP A 13 -23.79 0.51 19.45
N GLY A 14 -23.18 1.14 20.47
CA GLY A 14 -23.81 2.16 21.32
C GLY A 14 -23.81 3.58 20.73
N LEU A 15 -23.11 3.83 19.61
CA LEU A 15 -23.09 5.14 18.95
C LEU A 15 -24.37 5.38 18.16
N GLN A 16 -24.70 6.65 17.91
CA GLN A 16 -25.78 7.00 16.99
C GLN A 16 -25.45 6.55 15.56
N LEU A 17 -26.48 6.20 14.79
CA LEU A 17 -26.31 5.57 13.48
C LEU A 17 -25.54 6.44 12.49
N ASP A 18 -25.73 7.76 12.53
CA ASP A 18 -24.99 8.74 11.71
C ASP A 18 -23.49 8.75 12.06
N ILE A 19 -23.15 8.69 13.35
CA ILE A 19 -21.76 8.58 13.81
C ILE A 19 -21.16 7.25 13.39
N GLN A 20 -21.92 6.15 13.47
CA GLN A 20 -21.49 4.83 13.01
C GLN A 20 -21.16 4.85 11.51
N ILE A 21 -22.06 5.40 10.69
CA ILE A 21 -21.86 5.54 9.24
C ILE A 21 -20.62 6.38 8.94
N TYR A 22 -20.50 7.55 9.58
CA TYR A 22 -19.34 8.43 9.39
C TYR A 22 -18.02 7.73 9.74
N LEU A 23 -17.96 7.02 10.87
CA LEU A 23 -16.78 6.26 11.27
C LEU A 23 -16.46 5.13 10.28
N MET A 24 -17.49 4.44 9.80
CA MET A 24 -17.33 3.36 8.83
C MET A 24 -16.73 3.89 7.51
N GLU A 25 -17.35 4.91 6.93
CA GLU A 25 -17.01 5.42 5.60
C GLU A 25 -15.68 6.18 5.58
N GLU A 26 -15.42 7.03 6.58
CA GLU A 26 -14.25 7.93 6.58
C GLU A 26 -13.01 7.30 7.21
N TYR A 27 -13.18 6.32 8.11
CA TYR A 27 -12.06 5.76 8.87
C TYR A 27 -11.89 4.26 8.70
N ILE A 28 -12.94 3.45 8.83
CA ILE A 28 -12.79 1.98 8.84
C ILE A 28 -12.58 1.43 7.41
N GLU A 29 -13.48 1.70 6.48
CA GLU A 29 -13.39 1.18 5.10
C GLU A 29 -12.12 1.62 4.35
N PRO A 30 -11.65 2.88 4.45
CA PRO A 30 -10.40 3.27 3.82
C PRO A 30 -9.19 2.51 4.35
N GLN A 31 -9.17 2.19 5.65
CA GLN A 31 -8.10 1.40 6.26
C GLN A 31 -8.15 -0.06 5.81
N LEU A 32 -9.33 -0.69 5.81
CA LEU A 32 -9.50 -2.06 5.30
C LEU A 32 -9.03 -2.18 3.86
N ARG A 33 -9.43 -1.22 3.00
CA ARG A 33 -8.96 -1.15 1.61
C ARG A 33 -7.45 -0.96 1.50
N GLY A 34 -6.85 -0.18 2.40
CA GLY A 34 -5.40 0.01 2.47
C GLY A 34 -4.67 -1.29 2.83
N ASP A 35 -5.15 -2.00 3.83
CA ASP A 35 -4.58 -3.28 4.28
C ASP A 35 -4.65 -4.35 3.18
N ASP A 36 -5.76 -4.40 2.43
CA ASP A 36 -5.91 -5.29 1.28
C ASP A 36 -4.89 -4.99 0.18
N LEU A 37 -4.67 -3.72 -0.16
CA LEU A 37 -3.69 -3.31 -1.16
C LEU A 37 -2.25 -3.64 -0.73
N ILE A 38 -1.92 -3.46 0.54
CA ILE A 38 -0.60 -3.79 1.08
C ILE A 38 -0.38 -5.30 1.05
N LYS A 39 -1.40 -6.08 1.41
CA LYS A 39 -1.35 -7.54 1.33
C LYS A 39 -1.18 -8.01 -0.11
N GLU A 40 -1.94 -7.44 -1.04
CA GLU A 40 -1.84 -7.72 -2.48
C GLU A 40 -0.42 -7.42 -2.99
N PHE A 41 0.15 -6.26 -2.63
CA PHE A 41 1.53 -5.93 -2.98
C PHE A 41 2.53 -6.97 -2.45
N ASN A 42 2.40 -7.37 -1.19
CA ASN A 42 3.30 -8.36 -0.58
C ASN A 42 3.19 -9.74 -1.22
N ILE A 43 2.01 -10.12 -1.70
CA ILE A 43 1.83 -11.37 -2.46
C ILE A 43 2.52 -11.26 -3.82
N LEU A 44 2.27 -10.17 -4.55
CA LEU A 44 2.78 -9.98 -5.90
C LEU A 44 4.31 -9.85 -5.94
N ILE A 45 4.91 -9.13 -5.00
CA ILE A 45 6.37 -8.94 -4.97
C ILE A 45 7.11 -10.26 -4.68
N GLU A 46 6.44 -11.21 -4.03
CA GLU A 46 6.97 -12.54 -3.74
C GLU A 46 6.75 -13.55 -4.90
N SER A 47 6.02 -13.17 -5.95
CA SER A 47 5.63 -14.07 -7.03
C SER A 47 6.80 -14.51 -7.90
N GLU A 48 6.65 -15.66 -8.59
CA GLU A 48 7.68 -16.17 -9.52
C GLU A 48 7.98 -15.19 -10.65
N GLU A 49 6.98 -14.43 -11.11
CA GLU A 49 7.14 -13.40 -12.12
C GLU A 49 8.09 -12.30 -11.64
N CYS A 50 7.88 -11.78 -10.43
CA CYS A 50 8.77 -10.78 -9.83
C CYS A 50 10.18 -11.33 -9.58
N GLN A 51 10.30 -12.61 -9.20
CA GLN A 51 11.60 -13.28 -9.08
C GLN A 51 12.36 -13.33 -10.42
N ARG A 52 11.64 -13.43 -11.55
CA ARG A 52 12.18 -13.35 -12.91
C ARG A 52 12.32 -11.91 -13.43
N LEU A 53 12.19 -10.93 -12.53
CA LEU A 53 12.24 -9.49 -12.80
C LEU A 53 11.11 -8.94 -13.65
N ASP A 54 10.02 -9.68 -13.80
CA ASP A 54 8.80 -9.17 -14.40
C ASP A 54 7.99 -8.39 -13.34
N TYR A 55 8.06 -7.07 -13.45
CA TYR A 55 7.39 -6.12 -12.56
C TYR A 55 5.97 -5.75 -13.02
N SER A 56 5.50 -6.26 -14.16
CA SER A 56 4.25 -5.82 -14.79
C SER A 56 3.03 -6.01 -13.89
N GLY A 57 2.98 -7.12 -13.15
CA GLY A 57 1.92 -7.44 -12.20
C GLY A 57 1.81 -6.46 -11.03
N LEU A 58 2.89 -5.76 -10.66
CA LEU A 58 2.90 -4.81 -9.54
C LEU A 58 2.34 -3.43 -9.90
N LEU A 59 2.29 -3.08 -11.19
CA LEU A 59 2.03 -1.70 -11.63
C LEU A 59 0.69 -1.17 -11.14
N ASP A 60 -0.36 -1.99 -11.23
CA ASP A 60 -1.71 -1.57 -10.86
C ASP A 60 -1.84 -1.41 -9.34
N THR A 61 -1.35 -2.38 -8.57
CA THR A 61 -1.37 -2.35 -7.10
C THR A 61 -0.55 -1.18 -6.55
N VAL A 62 0.66 -0.95 -7.07
CA VAL A 62 1.49 0.20 -6.66
C VAL A 62 0.82 1.52 -7.01
N ARG A 63 0.16 1.62 -8.17
CA ARG A 63 -0.62 2.80 -8.54
C ARG A 63 -1.77 3.05 -7.58
N LYS A 64 -2.53 2.00 -7.22
CA LYS A 64 -3.63 2.10 -6.24
C LYS A 64 -3.14 2.52 -4.86
N ILE A 65 -2.02 1.98 -4.39
CA ILE A 65 -1.40 2.38 -3.12
C ILE A 65 -1.03 3.86 -3.14
N ILE A 66 -0.33 4.32 -4.18
CA ILE A 66 0.13 5.72 -4.27
C ILE A 66 -1.05 6.70 -4.33
N ASN A 67 -2.16 6.31 -4.97
CA ASN A 67 -3.35 7.15 -5.08
C ASN A 67 -4.31 7.05 -3.88
N ASN A 68 -4.01 6.21 -2.88
CA ASN A 68 -4.76 6.09 -1.64
C ASN A 68 -3.91 6.63 -0.48
N PRO A 69 -4.19 7.83 0.06
CA PRO A 69 -3.38 8.44 1.12
C PRO A 69 -3.20 7.56 2.35
N THR A 70 -4.23 6.80 2.74
CA THR A 70 -4.18 5.89 3.90
C THR A 70 -3.26 4.72 3.60
N ALA A 71 -3.43 4.07 2.46
CA ALA A 71 -2.59 2.94 2.04
C ALA A 71 -1.13 3.38 1.87
N LEU A 72 -0.89 4.54 1.25
CA LEU A 72 0.44 5.11 1.10
C LEU A 72 1.11 5.41 2.45
N ALA A 73 0.38 6.03 3.38
CA ALA A 73 0.90 6.34 4.71
C ALA A 73 1.26 5.05 5.47
N GLN A 74 0.38 4.05 5.43
CA GLN A 74 0.64 2.73 6.02
C GLN A 74 1.84 2.04 5.36
N MET A 75 1.91 2.01 4.03
CA MET A 75 3.00 1.39 3.27
C MET A 75 4.35 2.07 3.57
N CYS A 76 4.38 3.40 3.65
CA CYS A 76 5.57 4.17 4.04
C CYS A 76 5.96 3.96 5.51
N LYS A 77 5.00 3.69 6.40
CA LYS A 77 5.25 3.40 7.82
C LYS A 77 5.83 1.99 8.02
N LEU A 78 5.25 0.99 7.36
CA LEU A 78 5.76 -0.39 7.37
C LEU A 78 7.10 -0.50 6.63
N ASN A 79 7.28 0.34 5.61
CA ASN A 79 8.46 0.46 4.77
C ASN A 79 9.03 -0.87 4.25
N PRO A 80 8.20 -1.79 3.69
CA PRO A 80 8.71 -3.03 3.16
C PRO A 80 9.65 -2.75 1.99
N ILE A 81 10.81 -3.40 1.96
CA ILE A 81 11.76 -3.31 0.83
C ILE A 81 12.14 -1.84 0.54
N ARG A 82 12.20 -1.00 1.59
CA ARG A 82 12.55 0.42 1.49
C ARG A 82 11.58 1.21 0.58
N PHE A 83 10.30 0.81 0.59
CA PHE A 83 9.24 1.42 -0.21
C PHE A 83 9.21 2.94 -0.09
N LYS A 84 9.34 3.49 1.13
CA LYS A 84 9.33 4.92 1.40
C LYS A 84 10.44 5.64 0.64
N GLU A 85 11.67 5.15 0.71
CA GLU A 85 12.79 5.79 0.03
C GLU A 85 12.63 5.74 -1.49
N VAL A 86 12.13 4.62 -2.02
CA VAL A 86 11.86 4.48 -3.46
C VAL A 86 10.73 5.41 -3.88
N TYR A 87 9.66 5.53 -3.09
CA TYR A 87 8.55 6.45 -3.31
C TYR A 87 9.04 7.91 -3.32
N GLU A 88 9.76 8.33 -2.29
CA GLU A 88 10.30 9.69 -2.18
C GLU A 88 11.18 10.04 -3.37
N GLN A 89 12.02 9.11 -3.82
CA GLN A 89 12.87 9.31 -4.99
C GLN A 89 12.07 9.58 -6.27
N HIS A 90 11.05 8.76 -6.55
CA HIS A 90 10.31 8.84 -7.82
C HIS A 90 9.21 9.91 -7.83
N PHE A 91 8.50 10.09 -6.71
CA PHE A 91 7.27 10.92 -6.69
C PHE A 91 7.47 12.27 -6.01
N ILE A 92 8.40 12.37 -5.05
CA ILE A 92 8.69 13.65 -4.37
C ILE A 92 9.85 14.37 -5.07
N LYS A 93 10.99 13.69 -5.21
CA LYS A 93 12.18 14.23 -5.88
C LYS A 93 12.08 14.21 -7.41
N LYS A 94 11.15 13.41 -7.95
CA LYS A 94 10.92 13.26 -9.41
C LYS A 94 12.17 12.81 -10.17
N VAL A 95 12.95 11.91 -9.55
CA VAL A 95 14.15 11.33 -10.14
C VAL A 95 13.93 9.83 -10.32
N ASN A 96 13.94 9.36 -11.57
CA ASN A 96 13.87 7.93 -11.86
C ASN A 96 15.25 7.28 -11.70
N TYR A 97 15.33 6.07 -11.12
CA TYR A 97 16.59 5.32 -11.07
C TYR A 97 17.05 4.87 -12.47
N TYR A 98 16.11 4.64 -13.38
CA TYR A 98 16.40 4.18 -14.73
C TYR A 98 16.17 5.33 -15.72
N TRP A 99 17.26 5.89 -16.24
CA TRP A 99 17.25 7.06 -17.13
C TRP A 99 16.45 6.87 -18.43
N ARG A 100 16.28 5.62 -18.90
CA ARG A 100 15.47 5.29 -20.09
C ARG A 100 13.98 5.10 -19.80
N VAL A 101 13.58 5.08 -18.53
CA VAL A 101 12.19 4.86 -18.13
C VAL A 101 11.61 6.20 -17.73
N SER A 102 10.65 6.70 -18.53
CA SER A 102 9.98 7.98 -18.26
C SER A 102 8.87 7.85 -17.21
N CYS A 103 8.18 6.71 -17.17
CA CYS A 103 7.09 6.47 -16.24
C CYS A 103 7.61 6.22 -14.81
N PRO A 104 7.27 7.06 -13.81
CA PRO A 104 7.76 6.91 -12.45
C PRO A 104 7.24 5.63 -11.77
N TYR A 105 6.01 5.19 -12.09
CA TYR A 105 5.47 3.92 -11.60
C TYR A 105 6.27 2.72 -12.09
N THR A 106 6.60 2.71 -13.39
CA THR A 106 7.43 1.67 -14.00
C THR A 106 8.82 1.64 -13.36
N SER A 107 9.47 2.81 -13.26
CA SER A 107 10.80 2.91 -12.65
C SER A 107 10.79 2.48 -11.17
N MET A 108 9.75 2.84 -10.43
CA MET A 108 9.56 2.43 -9.04
C MET A 108 9.38 0.92 -8.91
N CYS A 109 8.48 0.30 -9.70
CA CYS A 109 8.24 -1.14 -9.65
C CYS A 109 9.50 -1.93 -10.02
N MET A 110 10.21 -1.51 -11.08
CA MET A 110 11.52 -2.08 -11.43
C MET A 110 12.49 -2.00 -10.26
N LYS A 111 12.57 -0.85 -9.58
CA LYS A 111 13.49 -0.67 -8.45
C LYS A 111 13.10 -1.56 -7.25
N LEU A 112 11.81 -1.68 -6.94
CA LEU A 112 11.33 -2.51 -5.84
C LEU A 112 11.60 -4.00 -6.08
N VAL A 113 11.33 -4.48 -7.29
CA VAL A 113 11.62 -5.87 -7.69
C VAL A 113 13.11 -6.14 -7.62
N MET A 114 13.94 -5.23 -8.16
CA MET A 114 15.39 -5.35 -8.04
C MET A 114 15.84 -5.39 -6.59
N LEU A 115 15.39 -4.46 -5.73
CA LEU A 115 15.78 -4.45 -4.31
C LEU A 115 15.37 -5.71 -3.53
N LYS A 116 14.29 -6.37 -3.95
CA LYS A 116 13.81 -7.58 -3.29
C LYS A 116 14.66 -8.80 -3.65
N TRP A 117 15.02 -8.92 -4.93
CA TRP A 117 15.58 -10.16 -5.48
C TRP A 117 17.07 -10.06 -5.88
N HIS A 118 17.68 -8.87 -5.85
CA HIS A 118 19.09 -8.61 -6.21
C HIS A 118 19.77 -7.51 -5.36
#